data_AF-G7L4I6-F1
#
_entry.id   AF-G7L4I6-F1
#
_cell.length_a   1.000
_cell.length_b   1.000
_cell.length_c   1.000
_cell.angle_alpha   90.00
_cell.angle_beta   90.00
_cell.angle_gamma   90.00
#
_symmetry.space_group_name_H-M   'P 1'
#
loop_
_entity.id
_entity.type
_entity.pdbx_description
1 polymer ?
#
loop_
_entity_poly.entity_id
_entity_poly.type
_entity_poly.pdbx_seq_one_letter_code
_entity_poly.pdbx_strand_id
1 'polypeptide(L)'
;MLPFVWVTCSWENEVLGILVWYQAYIRDTPLSSLTKNFQNALTISEAFPVILSGPHGAEVTSSFATVPNNCHISYPCLNTQFIKNEREACLKDFPAKYLTVDPFSSLHAIEGYLWPKVRMENPKQDNTKQEQLLNVAGQQLEKKHKKLVFYLDGQELVHELSLYQTLLCQMQKQDKTFSVAKLWNQVHALCFRRAVESNITILPEYVSNIETAATLFLLKKVHAYSVGEVKIPSNLKSPLPSFEQDEFLNKKLIEKLEQQMGDPLALCIGAMPFWCYQLMISYPFLFSYVTRCKFFKLATYGQPQNQAQGSNSNPRTMRDRRLSLSGLPRKKCLVFRDRILESAAQMMNQNASRKVVLEVEYDGEVGSGFGPTLEFYTLVCKEFQNPGLGLWREDTQYGLFPRPWLKMQDESDGLKISEVQKKFVLLGQVVAKAIQDGRHLDLHISKAFHKLICGKVNGLIFDFI
;
A
#
# COMPACT_ATOMS: atom_id res chain seq x y z
N MET A 1 -22.99 37.14 2.70
CA MET A 1 -22.44 38.00 1.64
C MET A 1 -21.07 38.48 2.12
N LEU A 2 -20.00 37.80 1.66
CA LEU A 2 -18.55 38.10 1.72
C LEU A 2 -17.87 38.39 3.10
N PRO A 3 -16.53 38.24 3.25
CA PRO A 3 -15.52 37.74 2.31
C PRO A 3 -14.52 36.68 2.86
N PHE A 4 -14.04 35.86 1.93
CA PHE A 4 -12.68 35.33 1.85
C PHE A 4 -11.65 36.47 1.87
N VAL A 5 -10.73 36.54 2.85
CA VAL A 5 -9.27 36.93 2.79
C VAL A 5 -8.78 36.74 4.26
N TRP A 6 -7.79 35.93 4.64
CA TRP A 6 -6.34 36.13 4.45
C TRP A 6 -5.55 34.86 4.76
N VAL A 7 -4.46 34.73 4.00
CA VAL A 7 -3.38 33.74 4.09
C VAL A 7 -2.29 34.26 5.04
N THR A 8 -1.47 33.33 5.55
CA THR A 8 -0.21 33.48 6.33
C THR A 8 -0.29 33.75 7.84
N CYS A 9 -0.33 32.68 8.67
CA CYS A 9 0.53 32.48 9.86
C CYS A 9 0.19 31.17 10.63
N SER A 10 1.20 30.32 10.87
CA SER A 10 1.21 29.19 11.84
C SER A 10 -0.07 28.32 11.99
N TRP A 11 -0.28 27.40 11.04
CA TRP A 11 -1.43 26.49 10.93
C TRP A 11 -1.77 25.63 12.18
N GLU A 12 -0.86 25.43 13.13
CA GLU A 12 -1.15 24.63 14.34
C GLU A 12 -1.95 25.39 15.41
N ASN A 13 -1.78 26.72 15.50
CA ASN A 13 -2.44 27.54 16.51
C ASN A 13 -3.86 27.96 16.11
N GLU A 14 -4.14 28.10 14.82
CA GLU A 14 -5.48 28.45 14.32
C GLU A 14 -6.48 27.31 14.45
N VAL A 15 -6.06 26.04 14.34
CA VAL A 15 -6.98 24.90 14.50
C VAL A 15 -7.34 24.64 15.96
N LEU A 16 -6.37 24.80 16.87
CA LEU A 16 -6.67 24.86 18.30
C LEU A 16 -7.54 26.08 18.60
N GLY A 17 -7.28 27.23 17.97
CA GLY A 17 -8.15 28.40 18.02
C GLY A 17 -9.57 28.10 17.55
N ILE A 18 -9.76 27.41 16.43
CA ILE A 18 -11.08 27.03 15.89
C ILE A 18 -11.77 26.02 16.79
N LEU A 19 -11.09 25.00 17.28
CA LEU A 19 -11.67 23.99 18.18
C LEU A 19 -12.00 24.58 19.56
N VAL A 20 -11.11 25.42 20.11
CA VAL A 20 -11.34 26.14 21.37
C VAL A 20 -12.43 27.20 21.19
N TRP A 21 -12.50 27.89 20.05
CA TRP A 21 -13.57 28.83 19.72
C TRP A 21 -14.90 28.10 19.49
N TYR A 22 -14.91 26.93 18.85
CA TYR A 22 -16.09 26.08 18.72
C TYR A 22 -16.60 25.61 20.09
N GLN A 23 -15.68 25.18 20.97
CA GLN A 23 -15.97 24.68 22.31
C GLN A 23 -16.32 25.82 23.31
N ALA A 24 -15.80 27.03 23.11
CA ALA A 24 -16.05 28.20 23.96
C ALA A 24 -17.26 29.05 23.51
N TYR A 25 -17.51 29.14 22.19
CA TYR A 25 -18.51 30.03 21.59
C TYR A 25 -19.79 29.30 21.16
N ILE A 26 -19.73 27.99 20.88
CA ILE A 26 -20.91 27.19 20.52
C ILE A 26 -21.18 26.17 21.63
N ARG A 27 -21.73 26.64 22.75
CA ARG A 27 -22.12 25.79 23.90
C ARG A 27 -23.12 24.69 23.53
N ASP A 28 -23.85 24.82 22.42
CA ASP A 28 -25.06 24.03 22.14
C ASP A 28 -25.01 23.14 20.88
N THR A 29 -23.95 23.16 20.06
CA THR A 29 -23.84 22.19 18.94
C THR A 29 -22.93 21.03 19.33
N PRO A 30 -23.46 19.81 19.48
CA PRO A 30 -22.64 18.66 19.81
C PRO A 30 -21.67 18.37 18.65
N LEU A 31 -20.45 17.91 18.98
CA LEU A 31 -19.42 17.55 18.00
C LEU A 31 -19.94 16.55 16.95
N SER A 32 -20.93 15.73 17.31
CA SER A 32 -21.69 14.85 16.42
C SER A 32 -22.37 15.60 15.27
N SER A 33 -22.96 16.77 15.51
CA SER A 33 -23.57 17.60 14.46
C SER A 33 -22.52 18.14 13.49
N LEU A 34 -21.35 18.55 14.01
CA LEU A 34 -20.24 19.00 13.17
C LEU A 34 -19.69 17.85 12.32
N THR A 35 -19.47 16.67 12.92
CA THR A 35 -19.07 15.45 12.21
C THR A 35 -20.07 15.13 11.11
N LYS A 36 -21.38 15.13 11.39
CA LYS A 36 -22.43 14.88 10.38
C LYS A 36 -22.40 15.89 9.23
N ASN A 37 -22.19 17.18 9.52
CA ASN A 37 -22.09 18.20 8.47
C ASN A 37 -20.89 17.94 7.55
N PHE A 38 -19.72 17.61 8.10
CA PHE A 38 -18.56 17.24 7.28
C PHE A 38 -18.78 15.94 6.50
N GLN A 39 -19.43 14.93 7.09
CA GLN A 39 -19.79 13.68 6.40
C GLN A 39 -20.75 13.94 5.22
N ASN A 40 -21.71 14.84 5.40
CA ASN A 40 -22.64 15.25 4.34
C ASN A 40 -21.91 16.01 3.22
N ALA A 41 -21.01 16.93 3.56
CA ALA A 41 -20.19 17.63 2.58
C ALA A 41 -19.32 16.66 1.75
N LEU A 42 -18.72 15.65 2.38
CA LEU A 42 -17.98 14.60 1.68
C LEU A 42 -18.87 13.72 0.78
N THR A 43 -20.12 13.51 1.20
CA THR A 43 -21.10 12.72 0.43
C THR A 43 -21.51 13.42 -0.86
N ILE A 44 -21.65 14.75 -0.81
CA ILE A 44 -22.02 15.60 -1.95
C ILE A 44 -20.82 15.81 -2.90
N SER A 45 -19.59 15.60 -2.42
CA SER A 45 -18.38 15.81 -3.22
C SER A 45 -18.25 14.83 -4.39
N GLU A 46 -17.96 15.40 -5.57
CA GLU A 46 -17.62 14.66 -6.79
C GLU A 46 -16.14 14.27 -6.87
N ALA A 47 -15.32 14.64 -5.87
CA ALA A 47 -13.87 14.40 -5.85
C ALA A 47 -13.46 12.90 -5.83
N PHE A 48 -14.43 11.99 -5.69
CA PHE A 48 -14.21 10.54 -5.63
C PHE A 48 -15.01 9.86 -6.75
N PRO A 49 -14.57 9.95 -8.01
CA PRO A 49 -15.23 9.27 -9.11
C PRO A 49 -14.98 7.76 -9.03
N VAL A 50 -16.05 6.99 -9.24
CA VAL A 50 -15.96 5.53 -9.42
C VAL A 50 -15.77 5.26 -10.90
N ILE A 51 -14.68 4.58 -11.23
CA ILE A 51 -14.23 4.26 -12.57
C ILE A 51 -14.45 2.77 -12.76
N LEU A 52 -15.58 2.41 -13.37
CA LEU A 52 -15.92 1.03 -13.67
C LEU A 52 -15.62 0.70 -15.12
N SER A 53 -14.92 -0.41 -15.33
CA SER A 53 -14.81 -1.05 -16.64
C SER A 53 -16.18 -1.62 -16.98
N GLY A 54 -16.81 -1.11 -18.04
CA GLY A 54 -18.25 -1.33 -18.32
C GLY A 54 -18.69 -2.81 -18.38
N PRO A 55 -20.01 -3.08 -18.52
CA PRO A 55 -20.59 -4.43 -18.50
C PRO A 55 -20.11 -5.34 -19.64
N HIS A 56 -19.53 -4.76 -20.69
CA HIS A 56 -18.69 -5.46 -21.66
C HIS A 56 -17.23 -5.22 -21.30
N GLY A 57 -16.80 -5.76 -20.16
CA GLY A 57 -15.38 -5.95 -19.92
C GLY A 57 -14.88 -6.69 -21.15
N ALA A 58 -14.06 -6.02 -21.96
CA ALA A 58 -13.51 -6.59 -23.18
C ALA A 58 -13.09 -8.01 -22.81
N GLU A 59 -13.63 -9.01 -23.52
CA GLU A 59 -13.27 -10.41 -23.32
C GLU A 59 -11.78 -10.45 -23.04
N VAL A 60 -11.42 -10.90 -21.84
CA VAL A 60 -10.06 -10.81 -21.30
C VAL A 60 -9.21 -11.77 -22.11
N THR A 61 -8.88 -11.34 -23.32
CA THR A 61 -8.04 -11.98 -24.29
C THR A 61 -6.63 -11.61 -23.88
N SER A 62 -5.82 -12.64 -23.63
CA SER A 62 -4.42 -12.45 -23.27
C SER A 62 -3.75 -11.52 -24.29
N SER A 63 -3.27 -10.38 -23.83
CA SER A 63 -2.57 -9.40 -24.68
C SER A 63 -1.07 -9.57 -24.53
N PHE A 64 -0.31 -9.15 -25.53
CA PHE A 64 1.15 -9.19 -25.48
C PHE A 64 1.69 -7.79 -25.21
N ALA A 65 2.33 -7.61 -24.06
CA ALA A 65 2.97 -6.36 -23.65
C ALA A 65 4.41 -6.36 -24.13
N THR A 66 4.74 -5.43 -25.03
CA THR A 66 6.11 -5.24 -25.51
C THR A 66 6.98 -4.58 -24.42
N VAL A 67 6.43 -3.59 -23.73
CA VAL A 67 7.09 -2.88 -22.64
C VAL A 67 6.55 -3.39 -21.30
N PRO A 68 7.40 -3.75 -20.32
CA PRO A 68 8.85 -3.53 -20.31
C PRO A 68 9.68 -4.68 -20.89
N ASN A 69 9.18 -5.92 -20.82
CA ASN A 69 10.01 -7.12 -20.99
C ASN A 69 9.45 -8.14 -21.99
N ASN A 70 8.56 -7.76 -22.91
CA ASN A 70 7.94 -8.69 -23.88
C ASN A 70 7.25 -9.90 -23.20
N CYS A 71 6.06 -9.71 -22.63
CA CYS A 71 5.34 -10.77 -21.90
C CYS A 71 3.87 -10.89 -22.32
N HIS A 72 3.32 -12.10 -22.20
CA HIS A 72 1.87 -12.31 -22.27
C HIS A 72 1.23 -11.93 -20.94
N ILE A 73 0.21 -11.07 -21.02
CA ILE A 73 -0.55 -10.57 -19.88
C ILE A 73 -2.02 -10.90 -20.06
N SER A 74 -2.70 -11.25 -18.97
CA SER A 74 -4.12 -11.62 -18.97
C SER A 74 -5.04 -10.41 -18.84
N TYR A 75 -4.65 -9.26 -19.39
CA TYR A 75 -5.37 -7.99 -19.36
C TYR A 75 -4.93 -7.15 -20.57
N PRO A 76 -5.74 -6.17 -21.01
CA PRO A 76 -5.40 -5.37 -22.20
C PRO A 76 -4.13 -4.54 -22.01
N CYS A 77 -3.32 -4.46 -23.06
CA CYS A 77 -2.20 -3.52 -23.13
C CYS A 77 -2.69 -2.10 -23.43
N LEU A 78 -1.92 -1.09 -23.05
CA LEU A 78 -2.10 0.27 -23.54
C LEU A 78 -1.31 0.44 -24.84
N ASN A 79 -1.93 1.10 -25.83
CA ASN A 79 -1.20 1.53 -27.01
C ASN A 79 -0.55 2.89 -26.74
N THR A 80 0.77 2.95 -26.82
CA THR A 80 1.54 4.15 -26.46
C THR A 80 2.51 4.52 -27.57
N GLN A 81 2.46 5.77 -28.00
CA GLN A 81 3.41 6.36 -28.92
C GLN A 81 4.42 7.17 -28.12
N PHE A 82 5.71 6.91 -28.31
CA PHE A 82 6.78 7.65 -27.66
C PHE A 82 7.33 8.71 -28.61
N ILE A 83 7.21 9.98 -28.22
CA ILE A 83 7.58 11.12 -29.06
C ILE A 83 8.73 11.87 -28.38
N LYS A 84 9.81 12.14 -29.12
CA LYS A 84 10.90 12.98 -28.61
C LYS A 84 10.40 14.43 -28.53
N ASN A 85 10.67 15.13 -27.43
CA ASN A 85 10.33 16.55 -27.32
C ASN A 85 11.11 17.37 -28.36
N GLU A 86 10.44 18.34 -29.01
CA GLU A 86 11.02 19.16 -30.10
C GLU A 86 12.27 19.94 -29.67
N ARG A 87 12.40 20.26 -28.38
CA ARG A 87 13.55 21.00 -27.82
C ARG A 87 14.75 20.12 -27.45
N GLU A 88 14.69 18.82 -27.69
CA GLU A 88 15.71 17.86 -27.27
C GLU A 88 16.66 17.47 -28.41
N ALA A 89 17.88 18.03 -28.40
CA ALA A 89 18.92 17.74 -29.40
C ALA A 89 19.76 16.50 -29.07
N CYS A 90 19.70 15.97 -27.84
CA CYS A 90 20.61 14.92 -27.35
C CYS A 90 20.07 13.48 -27.50
N LEU A 91 18.85 13.31 -28.01
CA LEU A 91 18.18 12.01 -28.14
C LEU A 91 17.76 11.73 -29.59
N LYS A 92 17.75 10.45 -29.96
CA LYS A 92 17.19 9.97 -31.24
C LYS A 92 15.67 9.86 -31.14
N ASP A 93 15.00 9.97 -32.29
CA ASP A 93 13.57 9.68 -32.38
C ASP A 93 13.32 8.19 -32.18
N PHE A 94 12.21 7.87 -31.51
CA PHE A 94 11.82 6.49 -31.34
C PHE A 94 11.17 5.96 -32.62
N PRO A 95 11.66 4.86 -33.21
CA PRO A 95 11.31 4.48 -34.58
C PRO A 95 9.91 3.85 -34.72
N ALA A 96 9.32 3.33 -33.64
CA ALA A 96 8.03 2.65 -33.72
C ALA A 96 6.86 3.64 -33.64
N LYS A 97 5.85 3.45 -34.50
CA LYS A 97 4.63 4.27 -34.54
C LYS A 97 3.85 4.22 -33.22
N TYR A 98 3.75 3.03 -32.62
CA TYR A 98 3.20 2.80 -31.28
C TYR A 98 3.71 1.45 -30.75
N LEU A 99 3.63 1.26 -29.43
CA LEU A 99 3.94 0.01 -28.75
C LEU A 99 2.81 -0.40 -27.82
N THR A 100 2.67 -1.70 -27.60
CA THR A 100 1.85 -2.23 -26.50
C THR A 100 2.65 -2.15 -25.20
N VAL A 101 2.18 -1.36 -24.25
CA VAL A 101 2.80 -1.17 -22.95
C VAL A 101 1.94 -1.85 -21.91
N ASP A 102 2.58 -2.64 -21.03
CA ASP A 102 1.94 -3.15 -19.83
C ASP A 102 1.46 -1.95 -18.99
N PRO A 103 0.14 -1.82 -18.74
CA PRO A 103 -0.45 -0.78 -17.89
C PRO A 103 0.24 -0.57 -16.53
N PHE A 104 0.91 -1.59 -15.96
CA PHE A 104 1.57 -1.50 -14.65
C PHE A 104 3.05 -1.14 -14.73
N SER A 105 3.58 -0.96 -15.94
CA SER A 105 4.93 -0.46 -16.10
C SER A 105 5.04 0.90 -15.43
N SER A 106 5.93 1.00 -14.43
CA SER A 106 6.35 2.30 -13.91
C SER A 106 7.10 3.07 -14.99
N LEU A 107 7.15 4.40 -14.88
CA LEU A 107 7.97 5.20 -15.80
C LEU A 107 9.44 4.79 -15.75
N HIS A 108 9.91 4.29 -14.61
CA HIS A 108 11.24 3.67 -14.48
C HIS A 108 11.44 2.44 -15.37
N ALA A 109 10.44 1.54 -15.43
CA ALA A 109 10.51 0.35 -16.27
C ALA A 109 10.44 0.72 -17.76
N ILE A 110 9.58 1.68 -18.10
CA ILE A 110 9.47 2.23 -19.46
C ILE A 110 10.78 2.91 -19.88
N GLU A 111 11.37 3.71 -18.98
CA GLU A 111 12.69 4.32 -19.17
C GLU A 111 13.78 3.27 -19.41
N GLY A 112 13.80 2.19 -18.62
CA GLY A 112 14.75 1.10 -18.81
C GLY A 112 14.68 0.47 -20.21
N TYR A 113 13.47 0.37 -20.78
CA TYR A 113 13.25 -0.14 -22.13
C TYR A 113 13.60 0.89 -23.22
N LEU A 114 13.27 2.17 -23.01
CA LEU A 114 13.47 3.23 -24.01
C LEU A 114 14.91 3.74 -24.07
N TRP A 115 15.57 3.90 -22.93
CA TRP A 115 16.89 4.54 -22.83
C TRP A 115 17.95 3.95 -23.78
N PRO A 116 18.10 2.61 -23.89
CA PRO A 116 19.05 2.02 -24.83
C PRO A 116 18.74 2.34 -26.31
N LYS A 117 17.48 2.65 -26.64
CA LYS A 117 17.00 2.85 -28.01
C LYS A 117 17.01 4.32 -28.44
N VAL A 118 16.89 5.25 -27.49
CA VAL A 118 16.84 6.70 -27.77
C VAL A 118 18.14 7.43 -27.47
N ARG A 119 19.07 6.81 -26.70
CA ARG A 119 20.37 7.43 -26.42
C ARG A 119 21.21 7.52 -27.70
N MET A 120 21.90 8.65 -27.88
CA MET A 120 22.96 8.77 -28.88
C MET A 120 24.19 7.99 -28.40
N GLU A 121 24.77 7.16 -29.27
CA GLU A 121 26.09 6.57 -29.01
C GLU A 121 27.12 7.69 -29.17
N ASN A 122 27.80 8.06 -28.09
CA ASN A 122 28.99 8.91 -28.18
C ASN A 122 30.13 8.06 -28.75
N PRO A 123 30.73 8.40 -29.90
CA PRO A 123 32.00 7.81 -30.28
C PRO A 123 33.06 8.34 -29.31
N LYS A 124 33.60 7.44 -28.49
CA LYS A 124 34.77 7.61 -27.60
C LYS A 124 34.54 8.43 -26.33
N GLN A 125 34.15 7.74 -25.26
CA GLN A 125 34.77 7.90 -23.95
C GLN A 125 35.07 6.49 -23.42
N ASP A 126 36.33 6.07 -23.57
CA ASP A 126 36.89 4.95 -22.81
C ASP A 126 36.78 5.29 -21.32
N ASN A 127 35.74 4.80 -20.66
CA ASN A 127 35.65 4.77 -19.21
C ASN A 127 35.73 3.33 -18.69
N THR A 128 36.67 2.55 -19.22
CA THR A 128 37.01 1.20 -18.75
C THR A 128 37.79 1.20 -17.42
N LYS A 129 37.72 2.26 -16.61
CA LYS A 129 38.40 2.32 -15.30
C LYS A 129 37.52 2.80 -14.14
N GLN A 130 36.28 3.24 -14.37
CA GLN A 130 35.42 3.76 -13.30
C GLN A 130 34.33 2.77 -12.85
N GLU A 131 34.05 1.72 -13.62
CA GLU A 131 33.05 0.68 -13.27
C GLU A 131 33.63 -0.52 -12.48
N GLN A 132 34.95 -0.59 -12.27
CA GLN A 132 35.58 -1.73 -11.56
C GLN A 132 36.05 -1.44 -10.13
N LEU A 133 35.93 -0.21 -9.61
CA LEU A 133 36.36 0.13 -8.24
C LEU A 133 35.21 0.36 -7.24
N LEU A 134 33.94 0.23 -7.66
CA LEU A 134 32.77 0.44 -6.78
C LEU A 134 32.06 -0.86 -6.35
N ASN A 135 32.59 -2.04 -6.70
CA ASN A 135 31.90 -3.32 -6.46
C ASN A 135 32.31 -4.07 -5.18
N VAL A 136 32.99 -3.44 -4.21
CA VAL A 136 33.50 -4.17 -3.02
C VAL A 136 33.07 -3.61 -1.67
N ALA A 137 32.32 -2.51 -1.57
CA ALA A 137 31.85 -2.04 -0.26
C ALA A 137 30.49 -1.33 -0.31
N GLY A 138 29.49 -1.93 0.33
CA GLY A 138 28.29 -1.24 0.79
C GLY A 138 27.03 -1.45 -0.05
N GLN A 139 26.22 -2.43 0.33
CA GLN A 139 24.78 -2.47 0.03
C GLN A 139 24.09 -1.30 0.77
N GLN A 140 24.07 -0.12 0.17
CA GLN A 140 23.25 1.01 0.58
C GLN A 140 22.54 1.59 -0.66
N LEU A 141 21.28 1.99 -0.49
CA LEU A 141 20.33 2.35 -1.53
C LEU A 141 20.96 3.14 -2.70
N GLU A 142 21.10 2.50 -3.86
CA GLU A 142 21.35 3.21 -5.12
C GLU A 142 20.12 4.05 -5.47
N LYS A 143 20.22 5.37 -5.25
CA LYS A 143 19.38 6.34 -5.95
C LYS A 143 19.74 6.26 -7.44
N LYS A 144 19.03 5.44 -8.21
CA LYS A 144 19.15 5.43 -9.67
C LYS A 144 18.81 6.84 -10.19
N HIS A 145 19.80 7.52 -10.75
CA HIS A 145 19.62 8.82 -11.40
C HIS A 145 18.58 8.67 -12.52
N LYS A 146 17.54 9.52 -12.49
CA LYS A 146 16.54 9.64 -13.57
C LYS A 146 17.27 10.12 -14.84
N LYS A 147 17.11 9.42 -15.96
CA LYS A 147 17.74 9.71 -17.28
C LYS A 147 16.73 10.31 -18.25
N LEU A 148 15.47 9.89 -18.17
CA LEU A 148 14.36 10.41 -18.97
C LEU A 148 13.25 10.97 -18.07
N VAL A 149 12.60 12.02 -18.57
CA VAL A 149 11.37 12.58 -18.01
C VAL A 149 10.28 12.48 -19.06
N PHE A 150 9.07 12.09 -18.65
CA PHE A 150 7.93 11.87 -19.53
C PHE A 150 6.86 12.94 -19.33
N TYR A 151 6.17 13.26 -20.42
CA TYR A 151 5.09 14.23 -20.49
C TYR A 151 3.89 13.62 -21.21
N LEU A 152 2.70 13.96 -20.73
CA LEU A 152 1.44 13.67 -21.40
C LEU A 152 0.64 14.98 -21.47
N ASP A 153 0.15 15.37 -22.64
CA ASP A 153 -0.48 16.68 -22.91
C ASP A 153 0.27 17.89 -22.31
N GLY A 154 1.61 17.83 -22.29
CA GLY A 154 2.47 18.89 -21.73
C GLY A 154 2.63 18.90 -20.20
N GLN A 155 1.99 18.00 -19.45
CA GLN A 155 2.22 17.83 -18.01
C GLN A 155 3.29 16.78 -17.73
N GLU A 156 4.21 17.08 -16.80
CA GLU A 156 5.24 16.14 -16.37
C GLU A 156 4.63 14.99 -15.56
N LEU A 157 5.03 13.77 -15.87
CA LEU A 157 4.52 12.58 -15.22
C LEU A 157 5.35 12.18 -13.99
N VAL A 158 4.66 11.72 -12.95
CA VAL A 158 5.27 11.25 -11.70
C VAL A 158 5.90 9.88 -11.92
N HIS A 159 7.21 9.76 -11.65
CA HIS A 159 8.02 8.59 -12.00
C HIS A 159 7.64 7.31 -11.22
N GLU A 160 7.09 7.51 -10.03
CA GLU A 160 6.69 6.48 -9.08
C GLU A 160 5.33 5.84 -9.42
N LEU A 161 4.54 6.44 -10.33
CA LEU A 161 3.25 5.92 -10.75
C LEU A 161 3.37 4.98 -11.96
N SER A 162 2.44 4.04 -12.08
CA SER A 162 2.30 3.26 -13.31
C SER A 162 1.73 4.11 -14.45
N LEU A 163 1.96 3.68 -15.69
CA LEU A 163 1.40 4.34 -16.86
C LEU A 163 -0.13 4.46 -16.76
N TYR A 164 -0.81 3.40 -16.33
CA TYR A 164 -2.26 3.41 -16.14
C TYR A 164 -2.71 4.41 -15.08
N GLN A 165 -2.06 4.43 -13.91
CA GLN A 165 -2.38 5.39 -12.84
C GLN A 165 -2.22 6.83 -13.32
N THR A 166 -1.15 7.09 -14.08
CA THR A 166 -0.85 8.42 -14.60
C THR A 166 -1.90 8.88 -15.62
N LEU A 167 -2.29 7.98 -16.54
CA LEU A 167 -3.37 8.24 -17.50
C LEU A 167 -4.69 8.51 -16.79
N LEU A 168 -5.05 7.70 -15.79
CA LEU A 168 -6.26 7.91 -15.00
C LEU A 168 -6.26 9.28 -14.30
N CYS A 169 -5.17 9.64 -13.62
CA CYS A 169 -5.05 10.93 -12.93
C CYS A 169 -5.18 12.10 -13.90
N GLN A 170 -4.59 12.01 -15.09
CA GLN A 170 -4.67 13.06 -16.10
C GLN A 170 -6.07 13.20 -16.69
N MET A 171 -6.72 12.07 -16.98
CA MET A 171 -8.08 12.05 -17.52
C MET A 171 -9.12 12.52 -16.50
N GLN A 172 -8.89 12.31 -15.19
CA GLN A 172 -9.71 12.88 -14.11
C GLN A 172 -9.62 14.41 -14.05
N LYS A 173 -8.49 15.01 -14.40
CA LYS A 173 -8.32 16.48 -14.39
C LYS A 173 -9.04 17.19 -15.55
N GLN A 174 -9.37 16.50 -16.64
CA GLN A 174 -9.91 17.10 -17.87
C GLN A 174 -11.45 17.11 -17.97
N ASP A 175 -12.15 16.54 -16.99
CA ASP A 175 -13.59 16.68 -16.69
C ASP A 175 -14.59 16.71 -17.88
N LYS A 176 -14.37 15.88 -18.91
CA LYS A 176 -15.32 15.69 -20.03
C LYS A 176 -15.55 14.20 -20.29
N THR A 177 -16.75 13.73 -19.95
CA THR A 177 -17.34 12.44 -20.36
C THR A 177 -16.35 11.26 -20.40
N PHE A 178 -16.08 10.71 -19.22
CA PHE A 178 -15.29 9.51 -19.01
C PHE A 178 -15.81 8.32 -19.83
N SER A 179 -14.98 7.79 -20.73
CA SER A 179 -15.22 6.52 -21.42
C SER A 179 -14.01 5.62 -21.26
N VAL A 180 -14.17 4.53 -20.51
CA VAL A 180 -13.16 3.48 -20.35
C VAL A 180 -12.73 2.94 -21.71
N ALA A 181 -13.65 2.89 -22.68
CA ALA A 181 -13.35 2.41 -24.03
C ALA A 181 -12.29 3.29 -24.73
N LYS A 182 -12.29 4.61 -24.49
CA LYS A 182 -11.25 5.50 -25.04
C LYS A 182 -9.88 5.21 -24.44
N LEU A 183 -9.81 4.89 -23.15
CA LEU A 183 -8.53 4.58 -22.48
C LEU A 183 -7.83 3.39 -23.14
N TRP A 184 -8.56 2.33 -23.48
CA TRP A 184 -7.98 1.12 -24.06
C TRP A 184 -7.82 1.17 -25.59
N ASN A 185 -8.70 1.88 -26.29
CA ASN A 185 -8.73 1.89 -27.75
C ASN A 185 -7.92 3.03 -28.37
N GLN A 186 -7.54 4.05 -27.61
CA GLN A 186 -6.76 5.18 -28.09
C GLN A 186 -5.25 4.91 -27.97
N VAL A 187 -4.48 5.49 -28.90
CA VAL A 187 -3.02 5.58 -28.78
C VAL A 187 -2.67 6.81 -27.93
N HIS A 188 -2.01 6.58 -26.79
CA HIS A 188 -1.57 7.64 -25.89
C HIS A 188 -0.18 8.14 -26.30
N ALA A 189 -0.05 9.44 -26.57
CA ALA A 189 1.21 10.05 -26.97
C ALA A 189 2.02 10.52 -25.75
N LEU A 190 3.08 9.81 -25.41
CA LEU A 190 4.03 10.18 -24.36
C LEU A 190 5.22 10.89 -24.96
N CYS A 191 5.38 12.16 -24.61
CA CYS A 191 6.56 12.92 -24.96
C CYS A 191 7.70 12.63 -23.96
N PHE A 192 8.93 12.42 -24.40
CA PHE A 192 10.08 12.22 -23.53
C PHE A 192 11.20 13.23 -23.79
N ARG A 193 11.94 13.58 -22.74
CA ARG A 193 13.13 14.44 -22.80
C ARG A 193 14.22 13.93 -21.87
N ARG A 194 15.45 14.44 -21.99
CA ARG A 194 16.53 14.10 -21.07
C ARG A 194 16.28 14.73 -19.70
N ALA A 195 16.43 13.95 -18.64
CA ALA A 195 16.35 14.47 -17.28
C ALA A 195 17.51 15.44 -17.03
N VAL A 196 17.20 16.62 -16.53
CA VAL A 196 18.18 17.55 -15.95
C VAL A 196 18.21 17.24 -14.46
N GLU A 197 19.40 17.17 -13.85
CA GLU A 197 19.51 16.99 -12.40
C GLU A 197 18.88 18.18 -11.69
N SER A 198 17.62 18.01 -11.30
CA SER A 198 16.87 18.94 -10.47
C SER A 198 16.44 18.22 -9.21
N ASN A 199 16.96 18.70 -8.07
CA ASN A 199 16.46 18.35 -6.75
C ASN A 199 15.04 18.88 -6.61
N ILE A 200 14.04 18.10 -7.01
CA ILE A 200 12.64 18.45 -6.79
C ILE A 200 12.05 17.47 -5.79
N THR A 201 11.88 17.97 -4.57
CA THR A 201 10.98 17.41 -3.56
C THR A 201 9.55 17.66 -4.04
N ILE A 202 8.86 16.63 -4.53
CA ILE A 202 7.46 16.75 -4.93
C ILE A 202 6.60 16.61 -3.67
N LEU A 203 5.86 17.67 -3.31
CA LEU A 203 4.69 17.57 -2.44
C LEU A 203 3.52 17.01 -3.28
N PRO A 204 2.74 16.03 -2.79
CA PRO A 204 1.52 15.64 -3.47
C PRO A 204 0.45 16.73 -3.25
N GLU A 205 0.31 17.63 -4.21
CA GLU A 205 -0.98 18.31 -4.44
C GLU A 205 -2.00 17.29 -4.98
N TYR A 206 -3.27 17.69 -4.99
CA TYR A 206 -4.42 17.03 -5.64
C TYR A 206 -5.34 16.20 -4.74
N VAL A 207 -6.15 16.93 -3.98
CA VAL A 207 -7.61 16.79 -4.12
C VAL A 207 -8.01 17.87 -5.13
N SER A 208 -8.69 17.52 -6.22
CA SER A 208 -9.11 18.49 -7.26
C SER A 208 -10.07 19.57 -6.75
N ASN A 209 -10.54 19.46 -5.51
CA ASN A 209 -11.41 20.43 -4.85
C ASN A 209 -10.84 20.83 -3.47
N ILE A 210 -10.45 22.11 -3.34
CA ILE A 210 -9.90 22.72 -2.12
C ILE A 210 -10.87 22.55 -0.93
N GLU A 211 -12.18 22.64 -1.16
CA GLU A 211 -13.20 22.50 -0.13
C GLU A 211 -13.26 21.06 0.41
N THR A 212 -13.09 20.07 -0.47
CA THR A 212 -13.05 18.65 -0.06
C THR A 212 -11.78 18.35 0.73
N ALA A 213 -10.63 18.92 0.34
CA ALA A 213 -9.38 18.79 1.10
C ALA A 213 -9.51 19.40 2.50
N ALA A 214 -10.06 20.62 2.60
CA ALA A 214 -10.31 21.30 3.88
C ALA A 214 -11.26 20.49 4.77
N THR A 215 -12.34 19.95 4.19
CA THR A 215 -13.31 19.09 4.91
C THR A 215 -12.65 17.85 5.48
N LEU A 216 -11.86 17.12 4.67
CA LEU A 216 -11.12 15.94 5.12
C LEU A 216 -10.12 16.30 6.24
N PHE A 217 -9.39 17.41 6.08
CA PHE A 217 -8.42 17.88 7.06
C PHE A 217 -9.08 18.20 8.41
N LEU A 218 -10.16 18.98 8.41
CA LEU A 218 -10.91 19.32 9.62
C LEU A 218 -11.48 18.07 10.28
N LEU A 219 -12.05 17.15 9.50
CA LEU A 219 -12.61 15.91 10.02
C LEU A 219 -11.55 15.00 10.66
N LYS A 220 -10.33 14.97 10.11
CA LYS A 220 -9.18 14.27 10.74
C LYS A 220 -8.79 14.88 12.08
N LYS A 221 -8.85 16.21 12.21
CA LYS A 221 -8.57 16.90 13.47
C LYS A 221 -9.66 16.64 14.51
N VAL A 222 -10.93 16.66 14.11
CA VAL A 222 -12.07 16.28 14.97
C VAL A 222 -11.95 14.84 15.45
N HIS A 223 -11.56 13.90 14.58
CA HIS A 223 -11.31 12.52 14.96
C HIS A 223 -10.10 12.39 15.92
N ALA A 224 -8.99 13.09 15.67
CA ALA A 224 -7.83 13.09 16.57
C ALA A 224 -8.19 13.62 17.97
N TYR A 225 -9.09 14.62 18.03
CA TYR A 225 -9.64 15.13 19.27
C TYR A 225 -10.52 14.10 19.99
N SER A 226 -11.44 13.43 19.28
CA SER A 226 -12.35 12.44 19.88
C SER A 226 -11.62 11.20 20.43
N VAL A 227 -10.51 10.80 19.82
CA VAL A 227 -9.67 9.67 20.27
C VAL A 227 -8.68 10.08 21.38
N GLY A 228 -8.60 11.37 21.73
CA GLY A 228 -7.69 11.87 22.75
C GLY A 228 -6.22 11.92 22.31
N GLU A 229 -5.95 11.97 21.00
CA GLU A 229 -4.60 12.15 20.46
C GLU A 229 -4.11 13.61 20.58
N VAL A 230 -5.04 14.55 20.74
CA VAL A 230 -4.75 15.98 20.97
C VAL A 230 -4.74 16.26 22.48
N LYS A 231 -3.60 16.69 23.01
CA LYS A 231 -3.49 17.15 24.40
C LYS A 231 -4.07 18.55 24.53
N ILE A 232 -5.24 18.66 25.15
CA ILE A 232 -5.84 19.96 25.50
C ILE A 232 -5.08 20.53 26.71
N PRO A 233 -4.76 21.83 26.74
CA PRO A 233 -4.28 22.50 27.94
C PRO A 233 -5.23 22.22 29.13
N SER A 234 -4.66 21.95 30.31
CA SER A 234 -5.35 21.51 31.54
C SER A 234 -6.55 22.36 32.00
N ASN A 235 -6.73 23.53 31.40
CA ASN A 235 -7.62 24.61 31.77
C ASN A 235 -9.04 24.46 31.17
N LEU A 236 -9.23 23.52 30.22
CA LEU A 236 -10.48 23.31 29.45
C LEU A 236 -11.05 21.88 29.57
N LYS A 237 -10.81 21.21 30.70
CA LYS A 237 -11.31 19.84 30.95
C LYS A 237 -12.81 19.82 31.22
N SER A 238 -13.64 19.88 30.18
CA SER A 238 -14.95 19.24 30.22
C SER A 238 -14.79 17.73 30.03
N PRO A 239 -15.65 16.86 30.63
CA PRO A 239 -15.62 15.43 30.36
C PRO A 239 -15.78 15.19 28.85
N LEU A 240 -14.79 14.51 28.26
CA LEU A 240 -14.82 14.17 26.84
C LEU A 240 -16.01 13.22 26.60
N PRO A 241 -16.96 13.53 25.71
CA PRO A 241 -18.05 12.61 25.39
C PRO A 241 -17.46 11.27 24.92
N SER A 242 -18.01 10.15 25.39
CA SER A 242 -17.67 8.84 24.85
C SER A 242 -18.20 8.74 23.41
N PHE A 243 -17.32 8.88 22.42
CA PHE A 243 -17.71 8.79 21.02
C PHE A 243 -17.69 7.33 20.55
N GLU A 244 -18.78 6.90 19.93
CA GLU A 244 -18.79 5.65 19.16
C GLU A 244 -18.04 5.90 17.84
N GLN A 245 -16.98 5.11 17.57
CA GLN A 245 -16.14 5.28 16.38
C GLN A 245 -16.93 5.16 15.07
N ASP A 246 -18.12 4.55 15.12
CA ASP A 246 -19.00 4.34 13.98
C ASP A 246 -19.62 5.63 13.42
N GLU A 247 -19.65 6.72 14.20
CA GLU A 247 -20.17 8.02 13.73
C GLU A 247 -19.29 8.66 12.64
N PHE A 248 -18.02 8.27 12.59
CA PHE A 248 -17.08 8.76 11.58
C PHE A 248 -17.13 7.97 10.26
N LEU A 249 -17.95 6.91 10.17
CA LEU A 249 -18.06 6.10 8.97
C LEU A 249 -18.85 6.85 7.88
N ASN A 250 -18.22 7.03 6.72
CA ASN A 250 -18.91 7.61 5.57
C ASN A 250 -19.50 6.50 4.71
N LYS A 251 -20.80 6.23 4.88
CA LYS A 251 -21.51 5.18 4.13
C LYS A 251 -21.36 5.35 2.62
N LYS A 252 -21.41 6.59 2.11
CA LYS A 252 -21.33 6.85 0.67
C LYS A 252 -19.94 6.59 0.10
N LEU A 253 -18.88 7.00 0.80
CA LEU A 253 -17.50 6.71 0.39
C LEU A 253 -17.20 5.23 0.51
N ILE A 254 -17.75 4.54 1.52
CA ILE A 254 -17.69 3.07 1.62
C ILE A 254 -18.33 2.44 0.38
N GLU A 255 -19.55 2.83 0.00
CA GLU A 255 -20.21 2.33 -1.22
C GLU A 255 -19.38 2.59 -2.48
N LYS A 256 -18.87 3.81 -2.67
CA LYS A 256 -18.01 4.17 -3.82
C LYS A 256 -16.75 3.31 -3.87
N LEU A 257 -16.10 3.11 -2.73
CA LEU A 257 -14.90 2.28 -2.63
C LEU A 257 -15.23 0.81 -2.89
N GLU A 258 -16.32 0.28 -2.33
CA GLU A 258 -16.78 -1.09 -2.55
C GLU A 258 -17.14 -1.33 -4.02
N GLN A 259 -17.76 -0.36 -4.69
CA GLN A 259 -18.04 -0.38 -6.12
C GLN A 259 -16.73 -0.40 -6.94
N GLN A 260 -15.75 0.45 -6.59
CA GLN A 260 -14.43 0.46 -7.23
C GLN A 260 -13.66 -0.86 -7.02
N MET A 261 -13.71 -1.42 -5.81
CA MET A 261 -13.15 -2.73 -5.47
C MET A 261 -13.90 -3.90 -6.13
N GLY A 262 -15.05 -3.65 -6.75
CA GLY A 262 -15.79 -4.61 -7.56
C GLY A 262 -15.36 -4.62 -9.02
N ASP A 263 -14.58 -3.63 -9.49
CA ASP A 263 -14.16 -3.53 -10.88
C ASP A 263 -13.11 -4.59 -11.24
N PRO A 264 -13.40 -5.56 -12.13
CA PRO A 264 -12.48 -6.66 -12.42
C PRO A 264 -11.14 -6.19 -12.97
N LEU A 265 -11.14 -5.15 -13.82
CA LEU A 265 -9.88 -4.65 -14.38
C LEU A 265 -9.07 -3.95 -13.29
N ALA A 266 -9.61 -3.00 -12.53
CA ALA A 266 -8.87 -2.35 -11.44
C ALA A 266 -8.25 -3.36 -10.46
N LEU A 267 -8.91 -4.49 -10.23
CA LEU A 267 -8.44 -5.59 -9.38
C LEU A 267 -7.37 -6.47 -10.02
N CYS A 268 -7.52 -6.84 -11.31
CA CYS A 268 -6.49 -7.56 -12.05
C CYS A 268 -5.23 -6.71 -12.22
N ILE A 269 -5.44 -5.41 -12.32
CA ILE A 269 -4.42 -4.39 -12.56
C ILE A 269 -3.71 -3.97 -11.27
N GLY A 270 -4.37 -4.13 -10.12
CA GLY A 270 -3.85 -3.62 -8.85
C GLY A 270 -3.71 -2.10 -8.83
N ALA A 271 -4.26 -1.38 -9.82
CA ALA A 271 -4.26 0.07 -9.86
C ALA A 271 -5.65 0.59 -9.52
N MET A 272 -5.91 0.66 -8.21
CA MET A 272 -7.02 1.46 -7.71
C MET A 272 -6.74 2.95 -8.00
N PRO A 273 -7.78 3.76 -8.23
CA PRO A 273 -7.64 5.21 -8.27
C PRO A 273 -6.88 5.73 -7.05
N PHE A 274 -6.03 6.74 -7.25
CA PHE A 274 -5.17 7.27 -6.20
C PHE A 274 -5.93 7.69 -4.94
N TRP A 275 -7.13 8.26 -5.10
CA TRP A 275 -7.99 8.66 -3.99
C TRP A 275 -8.28 7.50 -3.03
N CYS A 276 -8.38 6.26 -3.52
CA CYS A 276 -8.62 5.09 -2.67
C CYS A 276 -7.44 4.85 -1.71
N TYR A 277 -6.20 4.91 -2.23
CA TYR A 277 -4.99 4.78 -1.40
C TYR A 277 -4.83 5.94 -0.43
N GLN A 278 -5.02 7.17 -0.91
CA GLN A 278 -4.90 8.37 -0.10
C GLN A 278 -5.87 8.35 1.08
N LEU A 279 -7.15 8.04 0.82
CA LEU A 279 -8.15 7.94 1.88
C LEU A 279 -7.86 6.79 2.85
N MET A 280 -7.43 5.63 2.35
CA MET A 280 -7.12 4.47 3.19
C MET A 280 -5.95 4.71 4.14
N ILE A 281 -4.92 5.43 3.69
CA ILE A 281 -3.73 5.75 4.49
C ILE A 281 -3.99 6.93 5.43
N SER A 282 -4.57 8.01 4.90
CA SER A 282 -4.65 9.30 5.62
C SER A 282 -5.91 9.47 6.46
N TYR A 283 -7.00 8.79 6.08
CA TYR A 283 -8.33 8.91 6.68
C TYR A 283 -9.00 7.53 6.91
N PRO A 284 -8.31 6.55 7.54
CA PRO A 284 -8.85 5.20 7.72
C PRO A 284 -10.12 5.14 8.58
N PHE A 285 -10.35 6.14 9.43
CA PHE A 285 -11.54 6.23 10.28
C PHE A 285 -12.84 6.43 9.49
N LEU A 286 -12.77 6.81 8.20
CA LEU A 286 -13.94 6.93 7.33
C LEU A 286 -14.50 5.58 6.88
N PHE A 287 -13.74 4.49 7.07
CA PHE A 287 -14.06 3.17 6.54
C PHE A 287 -14.11 2.13 7.65
N SER A 288 -15.09 1.22 7.54
CA SER A 288 -15.22 0.10 8.46
C SER A 288 -13.97 -0.78 8.43
N TYR A 289 -13.67 -1.46 9.54
CA TYR A 289 -12.58 -2.44 9.59
C TYR A 289 -12.68 -3.47 8.45
N VAL A 290 -13.90 -3.95 8.16
CA VAL A 290 -14.16 -4.94 7.12
C VAL A 290 -13.77 -4.39 5.74
N THR A 291 -14.21 -3.17 5.40
CA THR A 291 -13.87 -2.50 4.14
C THR A 291 -12.36 -2.26 4.01
N ARG A 292 -11.69 -1.82 5.08
CA ARG A 292 -10.24 -1.61 5.08
C ARG A 292 -9.47 -2.91 4.86
N CYS A 293 -9.90 -3.98 5.50
CA CYS A 293 -9.29 -5.31 5.31
C CYS A 293 -9.49 -5.82 3.89
N LYS A 294 -10.69 -5.63 3.33
CA LYS A 294 -11.00 -5.99 1.94
C LYS A 294 -10.08 -5.21 0.98
N PHE A 295 -10.00 -3.89 1.12
CA PHE A 295 -9.12 -3.06 0.30
C PHE A 295 -7.66 -3.48 0.43
N PHE A 296 -7.16 -3.67 1.66
CA PHE A 296 -5.79 -4.10 1.91
C PHE A 296 -5.47 -5.41 1.19
N LYS A 297 -6.36 -6.42 1.29
CA LYS A 297 -6.17 -7.71 0.61
C LYS A 297 -6.12 -7.56 -0.91
N LEU A 298 -7.00 -6.75 -1.49
CA LEU A 298 -7.08 -6.56 -2.94
C LEU A 298 -5.90 -5.75 -3.47
N ALA A 299 -5.52 -4.67 -2.78
CA ALA A 299 -4.41 -3.81 -3.17
C ALA A 299 -3.04 -4.50 -3.03
N THR A 300 -2.88 -5.43 -2.09
CA THR A 300 -1.61 -6.14 -1.86
C THR A 300 -1.49 -7.44 -2.65
N TYR A 301 -2.57 -8.21 -2.76
CA TYR A 301 -2.52 -9.55 -3.35
C TYR A 301 -3.15 -9.63 -4.75
N GLY A 302 -4.00 -8.68 -5.15
CA GLY A 302 -4.85 -8.76 -6.34
C GLY A 302 -6.04 -9.70 -6.12
N GLN A 303 -6.94 -9.81 -7.11
CA GLN A 303 -7.92 -10.90 -7.10
C GLN A 303 -7.26 -12.21 -7.53
N PRO A 304 -7.52 -13.34 -6.83
CA PRO A 304 -7.25 -14.64 -7.41
C PRO A 304 -8.08 -14.82 -8.67
N GLN A 305 -7.43 -15.17 -9.78
CA GLN A 305 -8.15 -15.52 -11.01
C GLN A 305 -9.03 -16.72 -10.70
N ASN A 306 -10.35 -16.55 -10.82
CA ASN A 306 -11.25 -17.69 -10.99
C ASN A 306 -10.78 -18.40 -12.27
N GLN A 307 -10.05 -19.51 -12.10
CA GLN A 307 -10.02 -20.52 -13.14
C GLN A 307 -11.47 -20.99 -13.29
N ALA A 308 -12.13 -20.54 -14.35
CA ALA A 308 -13.31 -21.22 -14.85
C ALA A 308 -12.86 -22.60 -15.38
N GLN A 309 -12.57 -23.53 -14.48
CA GLN A 309 -12.60 -24.95 -14.78
C GLN A 309 -13.99 -25.45 -14.40
N GLY A 310 -14.72 -25.89 -15.41
CA GLY A 310 -16.06 -26.42 -15.27
C GLY A 310 -16.12 -27.73 -14.47
N SER A 311 -17.37 -28.03 -14.11
CA SER A 311 -17.94 -29.32 -13.70
C SER A 311 -17.97 -29.66 -12.20
N ASN A 312 -19.23 -29.81 -11.73
CA ASN A 312 -19.73 -30.64 -10.63
C ASN A 312 -18.90 -30.76 -9.34
N SER A 313 -19.32 -30.05 -8.27
CA SER A 313 -19.09 -30.57 -6.91
C SER A 313 -20.11 -30.03 -5.89
N ASN A 314 -20.49 -30.93 -4.97
CA ASN A 314 -21.56 -30.88 -3.97
C ASN A 314 -21.80 -29.54 -3.21
N PRO A 315 -23.06 -29.22 -2.86
CA PRO A 315 -23.44 -28.01 -2.12
C PRO A 315 -23.00 -27.98 -0.64
N ARG A 316 -22.38 -29.05 -0.11
CA ARG A 316 -21.95 -29.12 1.31
C ARG A 316 -20.61 -28.41 1.60
N THR A 317 -19.79 -28.11 0.59
CA THR A 317 -18.50 -27.38 0.74
C THR A 317 -18.62 -25.86 0.59
N MET A 318 -19.83 -25.31 0.51
CA MET A 318 -20.06 -23.87 0.31
C MET A 318 -19.81 -23.00 1.56
N ARG A 319 -19.76 -23.59 2.76
CA ARG A 319 -19.62 -22.82 4.00
C ARG A 319 -18.17 -22.39 4.28
N ASP A 320 -17.18 -23.18 3.86
CA ASP A 320 -15.74 -22.84 3.98
C ASP A 320 -15.20 -21.91 2.89
N ARG A 321 -15.97 -21.67 1.81
CA ARG A 321 -15.53 -20.76 0.73
C ARG A 321 -15.68 -19.28 1.06
N ARG A 322 -16.41 -18.90 2.11
CA ARG A 322 -16.69 -17.47 2.41
C ARG A 322 -15.49 -16.67 2.92
N LEU A 323 -14.39 -17.33 3.29
CA LEU A 323 -13.14 -16.67 3.73
C LEU A 323 -11.91 -17.08 2.91
N SER A 324 -12.07 -17.99 1.94
CA SER A 324 -10.94 -18.57 1.20
C SER A 324 -10.47 -17.60 0.12
N LEU A 325 -9.17 -17.28 0.13
CA LEU A 325 -8.42 -16.55 -0.90
C LEU A 325 -8.35 -17.39 -2.19
N SER A 326 -9.52 -17.68 -2.78
CA SER A 326 -9.70 -18.77 -3.73
C SER A 326 -9.10 -18.46 -5.11
N GLY A 327 -7.80 -18.73 -5.23
CA GLY A 327 -7.08 -18.87 -6.50
C GLY A 327 -5.56 -18.75 -6.36
N LEU A 328 -5.03 -18.56 -5.15
CA LEU A 328 -3.61 -18.83 -4.89
C LEU A 328 -3.39 -20.36 -4.82
N PRO A 329 -2.33 -20.88 -5.48
CA PRO A 329 -2.03 -22.30 -5.44
C PRO A 329 -1.66 -22.71 -4.00
N ARG A 330 -2.09 -23.91 -3.59
CA ARG A 330 -1.78 -24.48 -2.28
C ARG A 330 -0.47 -25.25 -2.37
N LYS A 331 0.42 -25.07 -1.39
CA LYS A 331 1.68 -25.82 -1.31
C LYS A 331 1.74 -26.59 0.01
N LYS A 332 1.88 -27.91 -0.12
CA LYS A 332 2.10 -28.80 1.01
C LYS A 332 3.50 -28.63 1.58
N CYS A 333 3.61 -28.55 2.89
CA CYS A 333 4.85 -28.39 3.63
C CYS A 333 4.90 -29.39 4.78
N LEU A 334 5.96 -30.21 4.81
CA LEU A 334 6.22 -31.17 5.87
C LEU A 334 6.72 -30.45 7.13
N VAL A 335 6.21 -30.82 8.29
CA VAL A 335 6.56 -30.25 9.59
C VAL A 335 6.85 -31.34 10.61
N PHE A 336 7.89 -31.14 11.40
CA PHE A 336 8.29 -32.02 12.50
C PHE A 336 7.88 -31.43 13.85
N ARG A 337 7.16 -32.18 14.69
CA ARG A 337 6.63 -31.70 15.98
C ARG A 337 7.71 -31.37 17.01
N ASP A 338 8.82 -32.10 16.96
CA ASP A 338 10.01 -31.90 17.79
C ASP A 338 10.77 -30.61 17.42
N ARG A 339 10.60 -30.12 16.19
CA ARG A 339 11.40 -29.03 15.62
C ARG A 339 10.53 -28.01 14.89
N ILE A 340 9.55 -27.46 15.61
CA ILE A 340 8.56 -26.51 15.07
C ILE A 340 9.22 -25.24 14.50
N LEU A 341 10.14 -24.61 15.25
CA LEU A 341 10.79 -23.37 14.78
C LEU A 341 11.71 -23.60 13.58
N GLU A 342 12.43 -24.72 13.53
CA GLU A 342 13.26 -25.09 12.39
C GLU A 342 12.40 -25.37 11.15
N SER A 343 11.31 -26.13 11.33
CA SER A 343 10.32 -26.38 10.28
C SER A 343 9.72 -25.07 9.75
N ALA A 344 9.42 -24.12 10.64
CA ALA A 344 8.95 -22.79 10.26
C ALA A 344 9.99 -22.01 9.47
N ALA A 345 11.26 -22.03 9.89
CA ALA A 345 12.36 -21.37 9.17
C ALA A 345 12.50 -21.93 7.75
N GLN A 346 12.51 -23.25 7.60
CA GLN A 346 12.60 -23.91 6.30
C GLN A 346 11.41 -23.57 5.41
N MET A 347 10.20 -23.61 5.97
CA MET A 347 8.96 -23.30 5.26
C MET A 347 8.92 -21.85 4.77
N MET A 348 9.36 -20.90 5.60
CA MET A 348 9.38 -19.47 5.25
C MET A 348 10.49 -19.14 4.26
N ASN A 349 11.69 -19.70 4.39
CA ASN A 349 12.78 -19.48 3.44
C ASN A 349 12.41 -19.87 2.00
N GLN A 350 11.55 -20.88 1.82
CA GLN A 350 11.11 -21.30 0.50
C GLN A 350 9.89 -20.54 -0.04
N ASN A 351 9.01 -20.07 0.85
CA ASN A 351 7.65 -19.70 0.47
C ASN A 351 7.18 -18.32 0.95
N ALA A 352 7.94 -17.62 1.80
CA ALA A 352 7.53 -16.33 2.35
C ALA A 352 7.32 -15.25 1.28
N SER A 353 8.14 -15.25 0.22
CA SER A 353 8.03 -14.31 -0.90
C SER A 353 7.02 -14.74 -1.98
N ARG A 354 6.53 -15.98 -1.93
CA ARG A 354 5.65 -16.54 -2.97
C ARG A 354 4.19 -16.37 -2.58
N LYS A 355 3.35 -15.96 -3.55
CA LYS A 355 1.89 -15.91 -3.42
C LYS A 355 1.28 -17.32 -3.49
N VAL A 356 1.47 -18.11 -2.43
CA VAL A 356 0.96 -19.49 -2.29
C VAL A 356 0.32 -19.67 -0.91
N VAL A 357 -0.75 -20.44 -0.80
CA VAL A 357 -1.34 -20.77 0.51
C VAL A 357 -0.64 -22.00 1.06
N LEU A 358 -0.15 -21.93 2.31
CA LEU A 358 0.55 -23.05 2.93
C LEU A 358 -0.43 -24.06 3.51
N GLU A 359 -0.14 -25.33 3.29
CA GLU A 359 -0.84 -26.46 3.87
C GLU A 359 0.16 -27.37 4.59
N VAL A 360 -0.05 -27.59 5.88
CA VAL A 360 0.86 -28.38 6.71
C VAL A 360 0.45 -29.85 6.70
N GLU A 361 1.47 -30.69 6.68
CA GLU A 361 1.43 -32.13 6.89
C GLU A 361 2.48 -32.46 7.96
N TYR A 362 2.07 -33.11 9.05
CA TYR A 362 2.99 -33.50 10.11
C TYR A 362 3.64 -34.83 9.76
N ASP A 363 4.94 -34.93 10.02
CA ASP A 363 5.69 -36.16 9.83
C ASP A 363 5.09 -37.31 10.65
N GLY A 364 4.84 -38.45 10.00
CA GLY A 364 4.26 -39.63 10.63
C GLY A 364 2.77 -39.55 10.99
N GLU A 365 2.07 -38.46 10.66
CA GLU A 365 0.65 -38.28 10.97
C GLU A 365 -0.25 -38.37 9.74
N VAL A 366 -1.47 -38.90 9.94
CA VAL A 366 -2.46 -38.99 8.87
C VAL A 366 -3.26 -37.69 8.83
N GLY A 367 -3.04 -36.90 7.79
CA GLY A 367 -3.89 -35.75 7.46
C GLY A 367 -3.09 -34.50 7.13
N SER A 368 -3.57 -33.77 6.14
CA SER A 368 -3.14 -32.41 5.82
C SER A 368 -4.35 -31.50 5.74
N GLY A 369 -4.15 -30.19 5.81
CA GLY A 369 -5.22 -29.23 5.56
C GLY A 369 -5.32 -28.12 6.59
N PHE A 370 -6.53 -27.57 6.72
CA PHE A 370 -6.79 -26.39 7.54
C PHE A 370 -6.45 -26.60 9.02
N GLY A 371 -6.88 -27.74 9.60
CA GLY A 371 -6.64 -28.10 11.00
C GLY A 371 -5.15 -28.20 11.36
N PRO A 372 -4.38 -29.11 10.72
CA PRO A 372 -2.94 -29.23 10.96
C PRO A 372 -2.18 -27.92 10.75
N THR A 373 -2.59 -27.12 9.75
CA THR A 373 -1.96 -25.82 9.52
C THR A 373 -2.29 -24.79 10.59
N LEU A 374 -3.53 -24.76 11.09
CA LEU A 374 -3.90 -23.89 12.20
C LEU A 374 -3.12 -24.24 13.46
N GLU A 375 -3.03 -25.54 13.77
CA GLU A 375 -2.21 -26.04 14.87
C GLU A 375 -0.75 -25.63 14.74
N PHE A 376 -0.17 -25.74 13.55
CA PHE A 376 1.22 -25.36 13.31
C PHE A 376 1.48 -23.89 13.67
N TYR A 377 0.63 -22.97 13.19
CA TYR A 377 0.77 -21.55 13.53
C TYR A 377 0.62 -21.30 15.04
N THR A 378 -0.29 -22.01 15.71
CA THR A 378 -0.43 -21.95 17.17
C THR A 378 0.83 -22.42 17.90
N LEU A 379 1.42 -23.54 17.48
CA LEU A 379 2.67 -24.05 18.04
C LEU A 379 3.83 -23.09 17.80
N VAL A 380 3.94 -22.51 16.60
CA VAL A 380 4.94 -21.49 16.29
C VAL A 380 4.80 -20.27 17.20
N CYS A 381 3.58 -19.78 17.45
CA CYS A 381 3.34 -18.68 18.39
C CYS A 381 3.79 -19.04 19.81
N LYS A 382 3.44 -20.25 20.28
CA LYS A 382 3.83 -20.75 21.61
C LYS A 382 5.34 -20.84 21.75
N GLU A 383 6.03 -21.37 20.75
CA GLU A 383 7.49 -21.43 20.73
C GLU A 383 8.11 -20.03 20.79
N PHE A 384 7.61 -19.08 19.99
CA PHE A 384 8.10 -17.70 20.04
C PHE A 384 7.87 -17.02 21.39
N GLN A 385 6.85 -17.42 22.15
CA GLN A 385 6.56 -16.89 23.49
C GLN A 385 7.42 -17.52 24.60
N ASN A 386 8.25 -18.53 24.29
CA ASN A 386 9.10 -19.18 25.28
C ASN A 386 10.13 -18.19 25.88
N PRO A 387 10.15 -17.99 27.21
CA PRO A 387 11.11 -17.09 27.87
C PRO A 387 12.57 -17.41 27.57
N GLY A 388 12.90 -18.70 27.34
CA GLY A 388 14.25 -19.14 27.00
C GLY A 388 14.80 -18.62 25.68
N LEU A 389 13.97 -18.02 24.81
CA LEU A 389 14.44 -17.41 23.57
C LEU A 389 15.00 -15.99 23.73
N GLY A 390 14.78 -15.34 24.88
CA GLY A 390 15.26 -13.99 25.16
C GLY A 390 14.64 -12.88 24.27
N LEU A 391 13.48 -13.15 23.65
CA LEU A 391 12.83 -12.22 22.72
C LEU A 391 12.08 -11.09 23.42
N TRP A 392 11.43 -11.40 24.55
CA TRP A 392 10.44 -10.55 25.18
C TRP A 392 10.88 -10.09 26.56
N ARG A 393 10.36 -8.93 26.99
CA ARG A 393 10.44 -8.50 28.39
C ARG A 393 9.64 -9.45 29.29
N GLU A 394 10.07 -9.58 30.53
CA GLU A 394 9.38 -10.39 31.54
C GLU A 394 8.01 -9.80 31.94
N ASP A 395 7.87 -8.48 31.89
CA ASP A 395 6.59 -7.80 32.12
C ASP A 395 5.70 -7.92 30.86
N THR A 396 4.80 -8.91 30.90
CA THR A 396 3.81 -9.15 29.85
C THR A 396 2.43 -8.59 30.20
N GLN A 397 2.28 -7.79 31.27
CA GLN A 397 0.98 -7.24 31.70
C GLN A 397 0.28 -6.46 30.57
N TYR A 398 1.08 -5.81 29.72
CA TYR A 398 0.60 -4.99 28.60
C TYR A 398 0.87 -5.62 27.23
N GLY A 399 1.19 -6.92 27.21
CA GLY A 399 1.56 -7.68 26.02
C GLY A 399 3.05 -7.71 25.70
N LEU A 400 3.41 -8.53 24.73
CA LEU A 400 4.78 -8.78 24.31
C LEU A 400 5.42 -7.50 23.78
N PHE A 401 6.58 -7.16 24.34
CA PHE A 401 7.44 -6.07 23.88
C PHE A 401 8.89 -6.59 23.83
N PRO A 402 9.67 -6.26 22.78
CA PRO A 402 11.04 -6.75 22.66
C PRO A 402 11.91 -6.47 23.90
N ARG A 403 12.65 -7.48 24.36
CA ARG A 403 13.64 -7.34 25.44
C ARG A 403 14.72 -6.36 24.98
N PRO A 404 15.10 -5.35 25.80
CA PRO A 404 16.27 -4.53 25.50
C PRO A 404 17.54 -5.37 25.66
N TRP A 405 18.49 -5.23 24.73
CA TRP A 405 19.79 -5.90 24.77
C TRP A 405 20.88 -4.89 25.12
N LEU A 406 21.66 -5.15 26.17
CA LEU A 406 22.82 -4.35 26.54
C LEU A 406 24.07 -4.99 25.91
N LYS A 407 24.93 -4.17 25.28
CA LYS A 407 26.16 -4.64 24.58
C LYS A 407 27.17 -5.40 25.48
N MET A 408 26.96 -5.42 26.80
CA MET A 408 27.86 -6.02 27.80
C MET A 408 27.37 -7.39 28.33
N GLN A 409 26.21 -7.90 27.89
CA GLN A 409 25.57 -9.11 28.44
C GLN A 409 25.76 -10.38 27.60
N ASP A 410 26.52 -10.32 26.50
CA ASP A 410 26.65 -11.43 25.54
C ASP A 410 27.29 -12.71 26.14
N GLU A 411 27.88 -12.66 27.34
CA GLU A 411 28.56 -13.82 27.95
C GLU A 411 27.84 -14.47 29.15
N SER A 412 26.86 -13.81 29.79
CA SER A 412 26.27 -14.33 31.04
C SER A 412 25.01 -15.20 30.84
N ASP A 413 24.21 -14.94 29.80
CA ASP A 413 22.94 -15.66 29.54
C ASP A 413 23.07 -16.75 28.46
N GLY A 414 24.24 -16.92 27.84
CA GLY A 414 24.48 -17.91 26.77
C GLY A 414 23.73 -17.63 25.44
N LEU A 415 22.96 -16.55 25.37
CA LEU A 415 22.18 -16.17 24.19
C LEU A 415 22.91 -15.10 23.37
N LYS A 416 23.07 -15.35 22.06
CA LYS A 416 23.71 -14.40 21.13
C LYS A 416 22.67 -13.48 20.48
N ILE A 417 22.95 -12.18 20.44
CA ILE A 417 22.06 -11.20 19.78
C ILE A 417 21.76 -11.53 18.31
N SER A 418 22.70 -12.14 17.60
CA SER A 418 22.53 -12.55 16.20
C SER A 418 21.48 -13.65 16.02
N GLU A 419 21.35 -14.54 17.00
CA GLU A 419 20.32 -15.59 17.01
C GLU A 419 18.94 -15.00 17.29
N VAL A 420 18.88 -14.02 18.19
CA VAL A 420 17.65 -13.28 18.53
C VAL A 420 17.15 -12.47 17.34
N GLN A 421 18.06 -11.80 16.63
CA GLN A 421 17.74 -11.11 15.37
C GLN A 421 17.17 -12.07 14.32
N LYS A 422 17.79 -13.24 14.12
CA LYS A 422 17.27 -14.27 13.19
C LYS A 422 15.86 -14.74 13.58
N LYS A 423 15.59 -14.89 14.87
CA LYS A 423 14.25 -15.24 15.39
C LYS A 423 13.24 -14.13 15.11
N PHE A 424 13.59 -12.85 15.27
CA PHE A 424 12.71 -11.73 14.90
C PHE A 424 12.45 -11.65 13.39
N VAL A 425 13.44 -11.93 12.54
CA VAL A 425 13.26 -12.01 11.08
C VAL A 425 12.27 -13.13 10.74
N LEU A 426 12.46 -14.32 11.32
CA LEU A 426 11.53 -15.44 11.11
C LEU A 426 10.12 -15.11 11.59
N LEU A 427 9.99 -14.51 12.78
CA LEU A 427 8.70 -14.06 13.30
C LEU A 427 8.00 -13.09 12.34
N GLY A 428 8.73 -12.12 11.79
CA GLY A 428 8.20 -11.19 10.79
C GLY A 428 7.71 -11.89 9.53
N GLN A 429 8.45 -12.88 9.04
CA GLN A 429 8.04 -13.70 7.88
C GLN A 429 6.78 -14.52 8.18
N VAL A 430 6.72 -15.17 9.35
CA VAL A 430 5.55 -15.94 9.80
C VAL A 430 4.32 -15.03 9.93
N VAL A 431 4.46 -13.85 10.53
CA VAL A 431 3.37 -12.87 10.68
C VAL A 431 2.90 -12.39 9.31
N ALA A 432 3.81 -11.98 8.43
CA ALA A 432 3.47 -11.55 7.08
C ALA A 432 2.75 -12.66 6.30
N LYS A 433 3.22 -13.90 6.43
CA LYS A 433 2.62 -15.05 5.75
C LYS A 433 1.25 -15.41 6.31
N ALA A 434 1.07 -15.35 7.63
CA ALA A 434 -0.22 -15.56 8.27
C ALA A 434 -1.23 -14.50 7.81
N ILE A 435 -0.83 -13.23 7.71
CA ILE A 435 -1.67 -12.14 7.18
C ILE A 435 -2.04 -12.42 5.71
N GLN A 436 -1.07 -12.85 4.89
CA GLN A 436 -1.33 -13.22 3.49
C GLN A 436 -2.33 -14.37 3.38
N ASP A 437 -2.17 -15.41 4.21
CA ASP A 437 -3.03 -16.59 4.22
C ASP A 437 -4.38 -16.34 4.93
N GLY A 438 -4.60 -15.14 5.50
CA GLY A 438 -5.82 -14.79 6.21
C GLY A 438 -5.98 -15.51 7.56
N ARG A 439 -4.86 -15.83 8.22
CA ARG A 439 -4.79 -16.57 9.48
C ARG A 439 -4.52 -15.62 10.65
N HIS A 440 -5.12 -15.93 11.79
CA HIS A 440 -4.88 -15.23 13.04
C HIS A 440 -3.72 -15.91 13.78
N LEU A 441 -2.84 -15.11 14.37
CA LEU A 441 -1.76 -15.58 15.22
C LEU A 441 -2.07 -15.23 16.66
N ASP A 442 -1.88 -16.20 17.56
CA ASP A 442 -2.05 -15.99 18.99
C ASP A 442 -0.80 -15.34 19.61
N LEU A 443 -0.50 -14.12 19.16
CA LEU A 443 0.59 -13.30 19.67
C LEU A 443 0.01 -12.02 20.28
N HIS A 444 -0.06 -11.97 21.61
CA HIS A 444 -0.54 -10.79 22.31
C HIS A 444 0.53 -9.68 22.33
N ILE A 445 0.73 -9.01 21.20
CA ILE A 445 1.70 -7.93 21.05
C ILE A 445 1.20 -6.66 21.77
N SER A 446 2.08 -6.03 22.53
CA SER A 446 1.78 -4.76 23.17
C SER A 446 1.40 -3.66 22.18
N LYS A 447 0.46 -2.80 22.57
CA LYS A 447 0.02 -1.65 21.73
C LYS A 447 1.19 -0.74 21.34
N ALA A 448 2.18 -0.59 22.21
CA ALA A 448 3.38 0.20 21.95
C ALA A 448 4.24 -0.42 20.85
N PHE A 449 4.50 -1.74 20.92
CA PHE A 449 5.28 -2.42 19.89
C PHE A 449 4.57 -2.42 18.54
N HIS A 450 3.26 -2.65 18.51
CA HIS A 450 2.45 -2.53 17.30
C HIS A 450 2.57 -1.12 16.67
N LYS A 451 2.48 -0.05 17.47
CA LYS A 451 2.67 1.34 16.98
C LYS A 451 4.06 1.56 16.39
N LEU A 452 5.10 0.98 17.00
CA LEU A 452 6.48 1.06 16.52
C LEU A 452 6.64 0.35 15.16
N ILE A 453 6.09 -0.85 15.01
CA ILE A 453 6.08 -1.58 13.73
C ILE A 453 5.35 -0.79 12.64
N CYS A 454 4.27 -0.09 12.98
CA CYS A 454 3.53 0.76 12.04
C CYS A 454 4.19 2.13 11.77
N GLY A 455 5.34 2.45 12.36
CA GLY A 455 5.98 3.76 12.22
C GLY A 455 5.19 4.93 12.85
N LYS A 456 4.25 4.64 13.75
CA LYS A 456 3.35 5.63 14.39
C LYS A 456 3.89 6.07 15.76
N VAL A 457 5.15 6.49 15.81
CA VAL A 457 5.79 6.92 17.06
C VAL A 457 5.60 8.44 17.22
N ASN A 458 4.49 8.82 17.84
CA ASN A 458 4.28 10.21 18.27
C ASN A 458 5.20 10.50 19.49
N GLY A 459 6.30 11.22 19.28
CA GLY A 459 7.02 11.92 20.35
C GLY A 459 8.06 11.12 21.15
N LEU A 460 8.46 9.92 20.72
CA LEU A 460 9.66 9.26 21.24
C LEU A 460 10.65 9.08 20.09
N ILE A 461 11.58 10.01 20.02
CA ILE A 461 12.81 9.88 19.25
C ILE A 461 13.52 8.63 19.80
N PHE A 462 13.52 7.55 19.03
CA PHE A 462 14.58 6.55 19.15
C PHE A 462 15.59 6.92 18.08
N ASP A 463 16.58 7.72 18.49
CA ASP A 463 17.81 7.86 17.73
C ASP A 463 18.40 6.44 17.63
N PHE A 464 18.34 5.87 16.43
CA PHE A 464 19.16 4.71 16.11
C PHE A 464 20.61 5.21 16.03
N ILE A 465 21.35 5.00 17.12
CA ILE A 465 22.83 5.04 17.14
C ILE A 465 23.36 3.71 16.59
#